data_AF-A0A813GJ90-F1
#
_entry.id   AF-A0A813GJ90-F1
#
_cell.length_a   1.000
_cell.length_b   1.000
_cell.length_c   1.000
_cell.angle_alpha   90.00
_cell.angle_beta   90.00
_cell.angle_gamma   90.00
#
_symmetry.space_group_name_H-M   'P 1'
#
loop_
_entity.id
_entity.type
_entity.pdbx_description
1 polymer ?
#
loop_
_entity_poly.entity_id
_entity_poly.type
_entity_poly.pdbx_seq_one_letter_code
_entity_poly.pdbx_strand_id
1 'polypeptide(L)'
;VVLANLFLAAPAAIIFGLNKVLDGWALYSEEEVLQASVLHPLFNTEKHFAEEFWKPSMRQRDRLDALSASVHGTARALESIGIPGFLESAGLIGWLRHGGDQLPWDSDGDLGILVEDCLQ
;
A
#
# COMPACT_ATOMS: atom_id res chain seq x y z
N VAL A 1 -44.80 23.61 17.85
CA VAL A 1 -44.68 22.82 16.60
C VAL A 1 -43.29 22.92 15.96
N VAL A 2 -42.55 24.03 16.07
CA VAL A 2 -41.22 24.17 15.41
C VAL A 2 -40.04 23.56 16.21
N LEU A 3 -40.14 23.45 17.54
CA LEU A 3 -39.05 22.87 18.38
C LEU A 3 -39.03 21.34 18.45
N ALA A 4 -40.10 20.65 18.04
CA ALA A 4 -40.17 19.18 18.04
C ALA A 4 -39.46 18.55 16.82
N ASN A 5 -39.24 19.32 15.74
CA ASN A 5 -38.59 18.82 14.51
C ASN A 5 -37.06 18.88 14.55
N LEU A 6 -36.47 19.64 15.48
CA LEU A 6 -35.01 19.73 15.63
C LEU A 6 -34.40 18.54 16.40
N PHE A 7 -35.17 17.88 17.28
CA PHE A 7 -34.70 16.76 18.08
C PHE A 7 -34.69 15.40 17.34
N LEU A 8 -35.41 15.29 16.23
CA LEU A 8 -35.45 14.06 15.41
C LEU A 8 -34.47 14.08 14.24
N ALA A 9 -34.01 15.26 13.81
CA ALA A 9 -33.06 15.40 12.71
C ALA A 9 -31.59 15.16 13.12
N ALA A 10 -31.23 15.52 14.37
CA ALA A 10 -29.87 15.36 14.88
C ALA A 10 -29.41 13.89 14.97
N PRO A 11 -30.22 12.93 15.48
CA PRO A 11 -29.84 11.52 15.48
C PRO A 11 -29.71 10.94 14.06
N ALA A 12 -30.61 11.32 13.15
CA ALA A 12 -30.57 10.86 11.77
C ALA A 12 -29.34 11.38 11.02
N ALA A 13 -28.96 12.64 11.22
CA ALA A 13 -27.75 13.21 10.62
C ALA A 13 -26.46 12.60 11.20
N ILE A 14 -26.43 12.30 12.50
CA ILE A 14 -25.30 11.62 13.15
C ILE A 14 -25.19 10.17 12.67
N ILE A 15 -26.31 9.44 12.57
CA ILE A 15 -26.34 8.07 12.03
C ILE A 15 -25.96 8.04 10.56
N PHE A 16 -26.45 8.99 9.75
CA PHE A 16 -26.10 9.09 8.34
C PHE A 16 -24.62 9.48 8.15
N GLY A 17 -24.10 10.40 8.97
CA GLY A 17 -22.68 10.76 9.00
C GLY A 17 -21.80 9.58 9.41
N LEU A 18 -22.18 8.84 10.45
CA LEU A 18 -21.48 7.62 10.87
C LEU A 18 -21.52 6.54 9.79
N ASN A 19 -22.67 6.30 9.15
CA ASN A 19 -22.75 5.35 8.03
C ASN A 19 -21.86 5.78 6.86
N LYS A 20 -21.79 7.07 6.53
CA LYS A 20 -20.89 7.56 5.47
C LYS A 20 -19.41 7.45 5.82
N VAL A 21 -19.05 7.65 7.09
CA VAL A 21 -17.69 7.44 7.57
C VAL A 21 -17.34 5.95 7.59
N LEU A 22 -18.27 5.09 8.01
CA LEU A 22 -18.08 3.63 8.05
C LEU A 22 -18.02 3.02 6.64
N ASP A 23 -18.87 3.47 5.70
CA ASP A 23 -18.83 3.08 4.30
C ASP A 23 -17.49 3.45 3.65
N GLY A 24 -16.91 4.60 4.02
CA GLY A 24 -15.63 5.06 3.50
C GLY A 24 -14.40 4.35 4.08
N TRP A 25 -14.54 3.67 5.22
CA TRP A 25 -13.42 3.05 5.96
C TRP A 25 -13.40 1.52 5.89
N ALA A 26 -14.49 0.86 5.48
CA ALA A 26 -14.63 -0.59 5.66
C ALA A 26 -15.05 -1.39 4.41
N LEU A 27 -15.25 -0.78 3.24
CA LEU A 27 -15.90 -1.46 2.10
C LEU A 27 -15.14 -1.37 0.78
N TYR A 28 -13.82 -1.56 0.80
CA TYR A 28 -13.10 -1.85 -0.44
C TYR A 28 -12.86 -3.36 -0.52
N SER A 29 -13.42 -4.00 -1.54
CA SER A 29 -12.95 -5.31 -1.98
C SER A 29 -11.48 -5.22 -2.42
N GLU A 30 -10.74 -6.32 -2.36
CA GLU A 30 -9.35 -6.34 -2.82
C GLU A 30 -9.23 -5.86 -4.27
N GLU A 31 -10.19 -6.20 -5.14
CA GLU A 31 -10.21 -5.70 -6.52
C GLU A 31 -10.43 -4.19 -6.60
N GLU A 32 -11.30 -3.61 -5.76
CA GLU A 32 -11.45 -2.15 -5.69
C GLU A 32 -10.17 -1.47 -5.22
N VAL A 33 -9.46 -2.06 -4.25
CA VAL A 33 -8.15 -1.57 -3.82
C VAL A 33 -7.15 -1.65 -4.98
N LEU A 34 -7.08 -2.76 -5.70
CA LEU A 34 -6.15 -2.96 -6.82
C LEU A 34 -6.42 -2.02 -8.00
N GLN A 35 -7.68 -1.66 -8.25
CA GLN A 35 -8.06 -0.70 -9.30
C GLN A 35 -8.03 0.76 -8.83
N ALA A 36 -7.88 1.01 -7.52
CA ALA A 36 -7.81 2.36 -7.00
C ALA A 36 -6.62 3.13 -7.59
N SER A 37 -6.87 4.39 -7.92
CA SER A 37 -5.81 5.34 -8.27
C SER A 37 -5.06 5.69 -6.99
N VAL A 38 -3.77 5.35 -6.92
CA VAL A 38 -2.92 5.72 -5.79
C VAL A 38 -1.97 6.84 -6.19
N LEU A 39 -1.72 7.74 -5.23
CA LEU A 39 -0.59 8.65 -5.30
C LEU A 39 0.67 7.83 -5.04
N HIS A 40 1.72 8.02 -5.82
CA HIS A 40 3.01 7.40 -5.53
C HIS A 40 3.62 8.11 -4.31
N PRO A 41 3.63 7.52 -3.10
CA PRO A 41 3.84 8.29 -1.87
C PRO A 41 5.30 8.68 -1.62
N LEU A 42 6.26 8.15 -2.38
CA LEU A 42 7.66 8.24 -1.98
C LEU A 42 8.41 9.53 -2.36
N PHE A 43 7.91 10.39 -3.24
CA PHE A 43 8.85 11.33 -3.90
C PHE A 43 8.26 12.70 -4.23
N ASN A 44 7.54 13.38 -3.35
CA ASN A 44 7.01 14.70 -3.71
C ASN A 44 8.11 15.79 -3.89
N THR A 45 9.39 15.51 -3.59
CA THR A 45 10.48 16.51 -3.72
C THR A 45 11.91 16.01 -4.00
N GLU A 46 12.22 14.71 -4.12
CA GLU A 46 13.63 14.28 -4.20
C GLU A 46 14.10 13.88 -5.61
N LYS A 47 15.12 14.59 -6.09
CA LYS A 47 15.78 14.51 -7.41
C LYS A 47 16.51 13.17 -7.69
N HIS A 48 16.15 12.09 -7.00
CA HIS A 48 16.90 10.83 -7.01
C HIS A 48 16.44 9.83 -8.08
N PHE A 49 15.34 10.10 -8.78
CA PHE A 49 14.88 9.33 -9.93
C PHE A 49 14.59 10.23 -11.13
N ALA A 50 14.72 9.69 -12.34
CA ALA A 50 14.47 10.41 -13.57
C ALA A 50 12.96 10.70 -13.74
N GLU A 51 12.62 11.92 -14.14
CA GLU A 51 11.25 12.46 -14.18
C GLU A 51 10.31 11.65 -15.10
N GLU A 52 10.86 10.97 -16.12
CA GLU A 52 10.11 10.08 -17.01
C GLU A 52 9.49 8.86 -16.32
N PHE A 53 9.93 8.51 -15.11
CA PHE A 53 9.34 7.42 -14.31
C PHE A 53 8.26 7.91 -13.35
N TRP A 54 7.98 9.22 -13.30
CA TRP A 54 6.87 9.75 -12.52
C TRP A 54 5.53 9.63 -13.25
N LYS A 55 4.57 8.98 -12.58
CA LYS A 55 3.16 9.04 -12.94
C LYS A 55 2.40 9.73 -11.79
N PRO A 56 1.77 10.89 -12.02
CA PRO A 56 1.02 11.63 -11.00
C PRO A 56 -0.06 10.78 -10.31
N SER A 57 -0.60 9.83 -11.05
CA SER A 57 -1.39 8.73 -10.53
C SER A 57 -1.14 7.46 -11.33
N MET A 58 -1.12 6.32 -10.63
CA MET A 58 -1.11 4.99 -11.24
C MET A 58 -2.11 4.09 -10.51
N ARG A 59 -2.52 2.99 -11.13
CA ARG A 59 -3.37 2.02 -10.42
C ARG A 59 -2.55 1.33 -9.35
N GLN A 60 -3.19 0.95 -8.26
CA GLN A 60 -2.53 0.22 -7.19
C GLN A 60 -1.88 -1.07 -7.70
N ARG A 61 -2.57 -1.81 -8.58
CA ARG A 61 -2.01 -3.00 -9.25
C ARG A 61 -0.68 -2.69 -9.95
N ASP A 62 -0.62 -1.61 -10.73
CA ASP A 62 0.60 -1.22 -11.44
C ASP A 62 1.74 -0.86 -10.46
N ARG A 63 1.41 -0.26 -9.30
CA ARG A 63 2.38 0.03 -8.23
C ARG A 63 2.92 -1.26 -7.64
N LEU A 64 2.03 -2.18 -7.26
CA LEU A 64 2.43 -3.47 -6.67
C LEU A 64 3.26 -4.30 -7.64
N ASP A 65 2.93 -4.32 -8.93
CA ASP A 65 3.74 -4.99 -9.96
C ASP A 65 5.17 -4.43 -10.00
N ALA A 66 5.32 -3.10 -9.91
CA ALA A 66 6.62 -2.44 -9.87
C ALA A 66 7.39 -2.73 -8.56
N LEU A 67 6.70 -2.77 -7.42
CA LEU A 67 7.29 -3.14 -6.14
C LEU A 67 7.76 -4.59 -6.14
N SER A 68 6.91 -5.53 -6.57
CA SER A 68 7.26 -6.95 -6.73
C SER A 68 8.46 -7.13 -7.65
N ALA A 69 8.52 -6.42 -8.78
CA ALA A 69 9.66 -6.45 -9.68
C ALA A 69 10.94 -5.94 -9.00
N SER A 70 10.85 -4.88 -8.20
CA SER A 70 11.96 -4.29 -7.45
C SER A 70 12.47 -5.23 -6.35
N VAL A 71 11.57 -5.80 -5.55
CA VAL A 71 11.90 -6.79 -4.50
C VAL A 71 12.59 -8.01 -5.12
N HIS A 72 12.04 -8.57 -6.21
CA HIS A 72 12.68 -9.68 -6.91
C HIS A 72 14.05 -9.30 -7.50
N GLY A 73 14.18 -8.08 -8.01
CA GLY A 73 15.45 -7.55 -8.52
C GLY A 73 16.50 -7.47 -7.42
N THR A 74 16.16 -6.87 -6.28
CA THR A 74 17.03 -6.75 -5.11
C THR A 74 17.39 -8.11 -4.54
N ALA A 75 16.45 -9.04 -4.41
CA ALA A 75 16.71 -10.40 -3.93
C ALA A 75 17.72 -11.13 -4.82
N ARG A 76 17.57 -11.06 -6.16
CA ARG A 76 18.55 -11.62 -7.10
C ARG A 76 19.92 -10.94 -7.01
N ALA A 77 19.95 -9.62 -6.79
CA ALA A 77 21.20 -8.89 -6.62
C ALA A 77 21.94 -9.35 -5.37
N LEU A 78 21.25 -9.50 -4.23
CA LEU A 78 21.81 -10.04 -2.99
C LEU A 78 22.33 -11.48 -3.18
N GLU A 79 21.53 -12.34 -3.80
CA GLU A 79 21.92 -13.72 -4.11
C GLU A 79 23.19 -13.77 -4.99
N SER A 80 23.30 -12.87 -5.97
CA SER A 80 24.46 -12.84 -6.88
C SER A 80 25.80 -12.51 -6.21
N ILE A 81 25.77 -11.87 -5.04
CA ILE A 81 26.95 -11.55 -4.24
C ILE A 81 27.08 -12.45 -3.00
N GLY A 82 26.28 -13.52 -2.92
CA GLY A 82 26.33 -14.50 -1.83
C GLY A 82 25.70 -14.03 -0.52
N ILE A 83 24.87 -12.98 -0.54
CA ILE A 83 24.16 -12.50 0.64
C ILE A 83 22.74 -13.10 0.67
N PRO A 84 22.40 -13.93 1.67
CA PRO A 84 21.07 -14.51 1.78
C PRO A 84 20.06 -13.46 2.27
N GLY A 85 19.22 -12.96 1.38
CA GLY A 85 18.07 -12.14 1.74
C GLY A 85 16.85 -12.96 2.16
N PHE A 86 15.98 -12.38 2.99
CA PHE A 86 14.69 -12.97 3.37
C PHE A 86 13.57 -11.91 3.31
N LEU A 87 12.34 -12.34 3.04
CA LEU A 87 11.17 -11.45 3.10
C LEU A 87 10.86 -11.08 4.56
N GLU A 88 10.52 -9.82 4.80
CA GLU A 88 10.28 -9.25 6.13
C GLU A 88 8.84 -8.72 6.25
N SER A 89 8.31 -8.65 7.48
CA SER A 89 7.01 -8.05 7.82
C SER A 89 5.89 -8.25 6.80
N ALA A 90 5.39 -7.16 6.21
CA ALA A 90 4.27 -7.15 5.29
C ALA A 90 4.57 -7.90 3.98
N GLY A 91 5.82 -7.84 3.50
CA GLY A 91 6.26 -8.58 2.32
C GLY A 91 6.18 -10.10 2.52
N LEU A 92 6.56 -10.61 3.70
CA LEU A 92 6.40 -12.04 4.01
C LEU A 92 4.92 -12.43 4.18
N ILE A 93 4.12 -11.59 4.84
CA ILE A 93 2.68 -11.83 5.01
C ILE A 93 1.97 -11.85 3.65
N GLY A 94 2.28 -10.89 2.78
CA GLY A 94 1.80 -10.82 1.41
C GLY A 94 2.11 -12.10 0.66
N TRP A 95 3.38 -12.50 0.65
CA TRP A 95 3.85 -13.70 -0.04
C TRP A 95 3.07 -14.95 0.36
N LEU A 96 2.88 -15.15 1.67
CA LEU A 96 2.17 -16.31 2.21
C LEU A 96 0.67 -16.28 1.91
N ARG A 97 0.05 -15.09 1.96
CA ARG A 97 -1.41 -14.94 1.84
C ARG A 97 -1.90 -14.82 0.40
N HIS A 98 -1.08 -14.27 -0.49
CA HIS A 98 -1.45 -13.92 -1.86
C HIS A 98 -0.65 -14.68 -2.92
N GLY A 99 -0.11 -15.86 -2.59
CA GLY A 99 0.48 -16.77 -3.58
C GLY A 99 1.80 -16.26 -4.17
N GLY A 100 2.60 -15.59 -3.35
CA GLY A 100 3.88 -15.01 -3.76
C GLY A 100 3.82 -13.55 -4.23
N ASP A 101 2.79 -12.81 -3.82
CA ASP A 101 2.60 -11.41 -4.21
C ASP A 101 2.49 -10.47 -3.00
N GLN A 102 2.49 -9.15 -3.23
CA GLN A 102 2.36 -8.13 -2.18
C GLN A 102 0.93 -8.07 -1.60
N LEU A 103 0.77 -7.41 -0.45
CA LEU A 103 -0.56 -7.07 0.05
C LEU A 103 -1.23 -6.04 -0.88
N PRO A 104 -2.54 -6.16 -1.16
CA PRO A 104 -3.24 -5.24 -2.06
C PRO A 104 -3.14 -3.76 -1.68
N TRP A 105 -2.92 -3.45 -0.40
CA TRP A 105 -2.79 -2.09 0.13
C TRP A 105 -1.35 -1.65 0.44
N ASP A 106 -0.35 -2.50 0.15
CA ASP A 106 1.06 -2.16 0.44
C ASP A 106 1.57 -1.01 -0.43
N SER A 107 2.60 -0.32 0.08
CA SER A 107 3.24 0.84 -0.55
C SER A 107 4.72 0.67 -0.84
N ASP A 108 5.33 -0.36 -0.28
CA ASP A 108 6.74 -0.69 -0.29
C ASP A 108 6.91 -2.22 -0.25
N GLY A 109 8.15 -2.68 -0.21
CA GLY A 109 8.46 -4.10 -0.08
C GLY A 109 9.78 -4.28 0.64
N ASP A 110 9.77 -5.14 1.66
CA ASP A 110 10.88 -5.29 2.59
C ASP A 110 11.66 -6.59 2.37
N LEU A 111 12.98 -6.44 2.35
CA LEU A 111 13.93 -7.55 2.44
C LEU A 111 14.84 -7.33 3.64
N GLY A 112 14.95 -8.36 4.47
CA GLY A 112 15.96 -8.44 5.53
C GLY A 112 17.23 -9.11 5.03
N ILE A 113 18.36 -8.69 5.61
CA ILE A 113 19.66 -9.35 5.54
C ILE A 113 20.25 -9.42 6.95
N LEU A 114 21.21 -10.31 7.18
CA LEU A 114 21.92 -10.33 8.45
C LEU A 114 22.94 -9.19 8.50
N VAL A 115 23.08 -8.58 9.68
CA VAL A 115 24.05 -7.48 9.89
C VAL A 115 25.49 -7.91 9.59
N GLU A 116 25.80 -9.19 9.78
CA GLU A 116 27.11 -9.78 9.50
C GLU A 116 27.44 -9.82 7.99
N ASP A 117 26.41 -9.79 7.14
CA ASP A 117 26.56 -9.77 5.67
C ASP A 117 26.69 -8.34 5.11
N CYS A 118 26.49 -7.30 5.94
CA CYS A 118 26.68 -5.91 5.54
C CYS A 118 28.19 -5.59 5.42
N LEU A 119 28.63 -5.13 4.24
CA LEU A 119 29.97 -4.55 4.09
C LEU A 119 30.08 -3.28 4.96
N GLN A 120 31.05 -3.25 5.86
CA GLN A 120 31.43 -2.05 6.64
C GLN A 120 32.57 -1.29 5.97
#